data_AF-A0A1I6VLW1-F1
#
_entry.id   AF-A0A1I6VLW1-F1
#
_cell.length_a   1.000
_cell.length_b   1.000
_cell.length_c   1.000
_cell.angle_alpha   90.00
_cell.angle_beta   90.00
_cell.angle_gamma   90.00
#
_symmetry.space_group_name_H-M   'P 1'
#
loop_
_entity.id
_entity.type
_entity.pdbx_description
1 polymer ?
#
loop_
_entity_poly.entity_id
_entity_poly.type
_entity_poly.pdbx_seq_one_letter_code
_entity_poly.pdbx_strand_id
1 'polypeptide(L)'
;MFRQALLLLASPNGIALTTPEDIILQASQDIATSAQGSMNLSAQKNIVAHAQEKISLFAAQKGLRAFAAKGKIELQAQDDAIEAIARKVIKLISIEEKIEITSPKEIVLTAGGSQIKINAQGIFTTTGGKFESKAGQHSFVGEQL
;
A
#
# COMPACT_ATOMS: atom_id res chain seq x y z
N MET A 1 -39.57 1.14 24.76
CA MET A 1 -40.52 0.89 23.65
C MET A 1 -39.78 1.11 22.34
N PHE A 2 -39.53 0.06 21.56
CA PHE A 2 -39.05 0.19 20.18
C PHE A 2 -40.24 0.64 19.31
N ARG A 3 -40.15 1.82 18.68
CA ARG A 3 -41.18 2.35 17.77
C ARG A 3 -40.97 1.90 16.31
N GLN A 4 -40.05 0.96 16.07
CA GLN A 4 -39.78 0.33 14.77
C GLN A 4 -39.62 -1.19 14.93
N ALA A 5 -40.01 -1.94 13.90
CA ALA A 5 -39.82 -3.39 13.85
C ALA A 5 -38.32 -3.72 13.78
N LEU A 6 -37.86 -4.62 14.64
CA LEU A 6 -36.46 -5.06 14.75
C LEU A 6 -36.40 -6.59 14.85
N LEU A 7 -35.43 -7.18 14.16
CA LEU A 7 -35.04 -8.57 14.35
C LEU A 7 -33.71 -8.63 15.11
N LEU A 8 -33.66 -9.41 16.20
CA LEU A 8 -32.45 -9.66 16.97
C LEU A 8 -32.15 -11.16 16.97
N LEU A 9 -30.96 -11.54 16.50
CA LEU A 9 -30.42 -12.90 16.60
C LEU A 9 -29.35 -12.91 17.71
N ALA A 10 -29.59 -13.65 18.79
CA ALA A 10 -28.65 -13.76 19.91
C ALA A 10 -28.60 -15.20 20.43
N SER A 11 -27.42 -15.66 20.80
CA SER A 11 -27.17 -16.99 21.38
C SER A 11 -25.96 -16.91 22.30
N PRO A 12 -26.00 -17.48 23.52
CA PRO A 12 -24.87 -17.45 24.46
C PRO A 12 -23.67 -18.26 23.98
N ASN A 13 -23.89 -19.27 23.11
CA ASN A 13 -22.85 -20.19 22.67
C ASN A 13 -22.38 -19.92 21.23
N GLY A 14 -23.22 -19.31 20.38
CA GLY A 14 -22.85 -18.97 19.01
C GLY A 14 -23.99 -18.98 18.00
N ILE A 15 -23.71 -18.43 16.82
CA ILE A 15 -24.61 -18.37 15.66
C ILE A 15 -23.80 -18.83 14.44
N ALA A 16 -24.37 -19.73 13.65
CA ALA A 16 -23.82 -20.16 12.36
C ALA A 16 -24.81 -19.79 11.24
N LEU A 17 -24.31 -19.16 10.18
CA LEU A 17 -25.06 -18.84 8.97
C LEU A 17 -24.37 -19.52 7.79
N THR A 18 -25.03 -20.51 7.18
CA THR A 18 -24.44 -21.37 6.15
C THR A 18 -25.49 -21.84 5.15
N THR A 19 -25.07 -22.02 3.90
CA THR A 19 -25.89 -22.49 2.78
C THR A 19 -24.96 -23.04 1.69
N PRO A 20 -25.39 -24.03 0.88
CA PRO A 20 -24.65 -24.46 -0.31
C PRO A 20 -24.67 -23.43 -1.45
N GLU A 21 -25.59 -22.46 -1.41
CA GLU A 21 -25.77 -21.41 -2.41
C GLU A 21 -25.24 -20.05 -1.88
N ASP A 22 -26.01 -18.98 -2.02
CA ASP A 22 -25.57 -17.61 -1.74
C ASP A 22 -26.04 -17.06 -0.38
N ILE A 23 -25.18 -16.23 0.24
CA ILE A 23 -25.53 -15.32 1.34
C ILE A 23 -25.37 -13.89 0.84
N ILE A 24 -26.43 -13.10 0.91
CA ILE A 24 -26.42 -11.66 0.56
C ILE A 24 -26.72 -10.86 1.83
N LEU A 25 -25.82 -9.94 2.19
CA LEU A 25 -25.98 -9.00 3.31
C LEU A 25 -26.02 -7.58 2.76
N GLN A 26 -27.16 -6.90 2.90
CA GLN A 26 -27.37 -5.56 2.37
C GLN A 26 -28.14 -4.69 3.37
N ALA A 27 -27.73 -3.44 3.49
CA ALA A 27 -28.44 -2.39 4.22
C ALA A 27 -28.50 -1.12 3.35
N SER A 28 -29.56 -0.31 3.48
CA SER A 28 -29.67 0.99 2.81
C SER A 28 -28.80 2.08 3.45
N GLN A 29 -28.27 1.80 4.64
CA GLN A 29 -27.37 2.66 5.39
C GLN A 29 -26.12 1.81 5.70
N ASP A 30 -25.77 1.66 6.97
CA ASP A 30 -24.51 1.04 7.38
C ASP A 30 -24.62 -0.44 7.72
N ILE A 31 -23.53 -1.17 7.49
CA ILE A 31 -23.29 -2.50 8.08
C ILE A 31 -22.09 -2.38 9.02
N ALA A 32 -22.31 -2.67 10.30
CA ALA A 32 -21.24 -2.72 11.31
C ALA A 32 -20.94 -4.18 11.69
N THR A 33 -19.68 -4.56 11.63
CA THR A 33 -19.18 -5.86 12.10
C THR A 33 -18.02 -5.66 13.07
N SER A 34 -18.02 -6.40 14.17
CA SER A 34 -16.99 -6.28 15.20
C SER A 34 -16.84 -7.59 15.96
N ALA A 35 -15.62 -7.90 16.39
CA ALA A 35 -15.33 -9.05 17.24
C ALA A 35 -14.29 -8.64 18.31
N GLN A 36 -14.42 -9.17 19.53
CA GLN A 36 -13.39 -9.01 20.57
C GLN A 36 -12.15 -9.87 20.28
N GLY A 37 -12.35 -11.02 19.65
CA GLY A 37 -11.29 -11.91 19.19
C GLY A 37 -10.76 -11.52 17.82
N SER A 38 -11.00 -12.36 16.82
CA SER A 38 -10.60 -12.13 15.43
C SER A 38 -11.78 -12.12 14.48
N MET A 39 -11.60 -11.43 13.35
CA MET A 39 -12.44 -11.58 12.16
C MET A 39 -11.60 -12.25 11.08
N ASN A 40 -12.07 -13.40 10.57
CA ASN A 40 -11.40 -14.15 9.52
C ASN A 40 -12.25 -14.07 8.24
N LEU A 41 -11.64 -13.64 7.14
CA LEU A 41 -12.26 -13.59 5.82
C LEU A 41 -11.46 -14.49 4.89
N SER A 42 -12.13 -15.45 4.27
CA SER A 42 -11.50 -16.37 3.33
C SER A 42 -12.47 -16.69 2.19
N ALA A 43 -11.90 -16.89 1.00
CA ALA A 43 -12.63 -17.29 -0.19
C ALA A 43 -11.72 -18.19 -1.03
N GLN A 44 -12.31 -19.17 -1.72
CA GLN A 44 -11.55 -20.04 -2.63
C GLN A 44 -11.13 -19.30 -3.92
N LYS A 45 -11.96 -18.36 -4.37
CA LYS A 45 -11.71 -17.57 -5.57
C LYS A 45 -11.20 -16.18 -5.21
N ASN A 46 -12.10 -15.26 -4.85
CA ASN A 46 -11.76 -13.84 -4.72
C ASN A 46 -12.35 -13.23 -3.46
N ILE A 47 -11.64 -12.25 -2.90
CA ILE A 47 -12.19 -11.25 -1.98
C ILE A 47 -12.12 -9.91 -2.73
N VAL A 48 -13.26 -9.26 -2.93
CA VAL A 48 -13.36 -7.95 -3.59
C VAL A 48 -13.95 -6.96 -2.60
N ALA A 49 -13.28 -5.84 -2.41
CA ALA A 49 -13.73 -4.74 -1.56
C ALA A 49 -13.68 -3.44 -2.36
N HIS A 50 -14.76 -2.68 -2.32
CA HIS A 50 -14.92 -1.40 -2.99
C HIS A 50 -15.74 -0.48 -2.09
N ALA A 51 -15.37 0.80 -2.05
CA ALA A 51 -16.13 1.87 -1.42
C ALA A 51 -16.09 3.09 -2.34
N GLN A 52 -17.19 3.84 -2.38
CA GLN A 52 -17.27 5.06 -3.19
C GLN A 52 -16.42 6.19 -2.61
N GLU A 53 -16.32 6.29 -1.29
CA GLU A 53 -15.59 7.37 -0.62
C GLU A 53 -14.18 6.94 -0.18
N LYS A 54 -14.07 5.90 0.68
CA LYS A 54 -12.77 5.53 1.27
C LYS A 54 -12.72 4.07 1.75
N ILE A 55 -11.55 3.46 1.63
CA ILE A 55 -11.15 2.24 2.37
C ILE A 55 -10.05 2.64 3.37
N SER A 56 -10.17 2.23 4.63
CA SER A 56 -9.19 2.53 5.68
C SER A 56 -8.85 1.27 6.47
N LEU A 57 -7.57 0.91 6.53
CA LEU A 57 -7.06 -0.27 7.23
C LEU A 57 -6.06 0.16 8.31
N PHE A 58 -6.27 -0.27 9.56
CA PHE A 58 -5.44 0.12 10.69
C PHE A 58 -5.15 -1.06 11.62
N ALA A 59 -3.89 -1.21 12.00
CA ALA A 59 -3.42 -2.23 12.93
C ALA A 59 -2.60 -1.59 14.06
N ALA A 60 -3.13 -1.59 15.28
CA ALA A 60 -2.55 -0.84 16.40
C ALA A 60 -1.27 -1.45 16.99
N GLN A 61 -1.07 -2.77 16.89
CA GLN A 61 0.01 -3.46 17.62
C GLN A 61 0.93 -4.30 16.73
N LYS A 62 0.35 -5.16 15.88
CA LYS A 62 1.10 -6.20 15.16
C LYS A 62 1.32 -5.92 13.66
N GLY A 63 0.96 -4.72 13.20
CA GLY A 63 1.18 -4.25 11.83
C GLY A 63 0.25 -4.87 10.78
N LEU A 64 0.47 -4.47 9.52
CA LEU A 64 -0.22 -4.98 8.34
C LEU A 64 0.71 -5.91 7.56
N ARG A 65 0.15 -6.99 7.01
CA ARG A 65 0.84 -7.89 6.10
C ARG A 65 -0.03 -8.13 4.87
N ALA A 66 0.54 -7.96 3.69
CA ALA A 66 -0.09 -8.22 2.41
C ALA A 66 0.87 -9.02 1.55
N PHE A 67 0.44 -10.18 1.06
CA PHE A 67 1.27 -11.11 0.30
C PHE A 67 0.50 -11.63 -0.92
N ALA A 68 1.17 -11.69 -2.06
CA ALA A 68 0.73 -12.45 -3.22
C ALA A 68 1.71 -13.62 -3.40
N ALA A 69 1.24 -14.87 -3.25
CA ALA A 69 2.09 -16.05 -3.46
C ALA A 69 2.45 -16.25 -4.94
N LYS A 70 1.52 -15.85 -5.83
CA LYS A 70 1.70 -15.78 -7.28
C LYS A 70 0.96 -14.55 -7.78
N GLY A 71 1.42 -14.00 -8.90
CA GLY A 71 0.87 -12.77 -9.48
C GLY A 71 1.43 -11.50 -8.82
N LYS A 72 1.08 -10.35 -9.39
CA LYS A 72 1.57 -9.03 -8.98
C LYS A 72 0.73 -8.44 -7.85
N ILE A 73 1.39 -7.65 -6.99
CA ILE A 73 0.71 -6.67 -6.13
C ILE A 73 0.70 -5.35 -6.91
N GLU A 74 -0.47 -4.73 -7.03
CA GLU A 74 -0.63 -3.43 -7.70
C GLU A 74 -1.13 -2.40 -6.70
N LEU A 75 -0.41 -1.28 -6.61
CA LEU A 75 -0.78 -0.12 -5.81
C LEU A 75 -0.78 1.09 -6.74
N GLN A 76 -1.93 1.75 -6.87
CA GLN A 76 -2.12 2.87 -7.78
C GLN A 76 -2.99 3.94 -7.11
N ALA A 77 -2.58 5.20 -7.25
CA ALA A 77 -3.41 6.37 -7.01
C ALA A 77 -3.54 7.11 -8.35
N GLN A 78 -4.72 7.05 -8.97
CA GLN A 78 -4.89 7.49 -10.36
C GLN A 78 -5.00 9.01 -10.50
N ASP A 79 -5.49 9.68 -9.45
CA ASP A 79 -5.70 11.13 -9.42
C ASP A 79 -5.03 11.79 -8.21
N ASP A 80 -4.22 11.05 -7.45
CA ASP A 80 -3.59 11.55 -6.23
C ASP A 80 -2.25 10.82 -5.95
N ALA A 81 -1.64 11.11 -4.81
CA ALA A 81 -0.33 10.60 -4.42
C ALA A 81 -0.39 9.22 -3.75
N ILE A 82 0.75 8.51 -3.81
CA ILE A 82 1.06 7.38 -2.94
C ILE A 82 2.07 7.87 -1.89
N GLU A 83 1.70 7.82 -0.62
CA GLU A 83 2.59 8.12 0.51
C GLU A 83 3.02 6.84 1.24
N ALA A 84 4.33 6.62 1.37
CA ALA A 84 4.91 5.53 2.14
C ALA A 84 5.82 6.09 3.22
N ILE A 85 5.35 6.10 4.47
CA ILE A 85 6.05 6.72 5.60
C ILE A 85 6.37 5.65 6.64
N ALA A 86 7.64 5.57 7.06
CA ALA A 86 8.07 4.67 8.12
C ALA A 86 8.97 5.40 9.13
N ARG A 87 8.71 5.19 10.43
CA ARG A 87 9.58 5.72 11.50
C ARG A 87 10.99 5.12 11.49
N LYS A 88 11.13 3.89 10.98
CA LYS A 88 12.40 3.17 10.92
C LYS A 88 12.90 3.12 9.48
N VAL A 89 12.67 2.01 8.79
CA VAL A 89 13.28 1.73 7.48
C VAL A 89 12.20 1.42 6.47
N ILE A 90 12.38 1.94 5.26
CA ILE A 90 11.68 1.50 4.04
C ILE A 90 12.67 0.66 3.24
N LYS A 91 12.28 -0.55 2.83
CA LYS A 91 13.08 -1.43 1.97
C LYS A 91 12.32 -1.69 0.67
N LEU A 92 12.92 -1.35 -0.46
CA LEU A 92 12.49 -1.75 -1.79
C LEU A 92 13.55 -2.70 -2.33
N ILE A 93 13.17 -3.96 -2.59
CA ILE A 93 14.10 -5.03 -2.95
C ILE A 93 13.48 -5.82 -4.10
N SER A 94 14.22 -5.95 -5.20
CA SER A 94 13.97 -6.95 -6.24
C SER A 94 15.01 -8.06 -6.09
N ILE A 95 14.57 -9.32 -6.14
CA ILE A 95 15.44 -10.49 -5.91
C ILE A 95 16.06 -10.99 -7.21
N GLU A 96 15.29 -10.96 -8.31
CA GLU A 96 15.69 -11.57 -9.58
C GLU A 96 15.91 -10.53 -10.70
N GLU A 97 15.21 -9.40 -10.65
CA GLU A 97 15.19 -8.42 -11.73
C GLU A 97 15.61 -7.03 -11.25
N LYS A 98 14.82 -5.99 -11.55
CA LYS A 98 15.15 -4.57 -11.35
C LYS A 98 14.17 -3.86 -10.44
N ILE A 99 14.58 -2.69 -9.97
CA ILE A 99 13.70 -1.67 -9.36
C ILE A 99 13.64 -0.52 -10.36
N GLU A 100 12.43 -0.11 -10.75
CA GLU A 100 12.22 1.01 -11.66
C GLU A 100 11.53 2.16 -10.93
N ILE A 101 12.14 3.35 -11.01
CA ILE A 101 11.57 4.60 -10.52
C ILE A 101 11.57 5.56 -11.69
N THR A 102 10.39 5.92 -12.16
CA THR A 102 10.21 6.81 -13.31
C THR A 102 9.33 7.98 -12.90
N SER A 103 9.69 9.18 -13.35
CA SER A 103 8.89 10.38 -13.17
C SER A 103 8.98 11.22 -14.44
N PRO A 104 7.85 11.72 -14.98
CA PRO A 104 7.88 12.61 -16.14
C PRO A 104 8.40 14.01 -15.79
N LYS A 105 8.45 14.36 -14.49
CA LYS A 105 8.87 15.69 -14.02
C LYS A 105 10.22 15.64 -13.34
N GLU A 106 10.29 14.91 -12.23
CA GLU A 106 11.48 14.92 -11.37
C GLU A 106 11.51 13.71 -10.41
N ILE A 107 12.73 13.24 -10.11
CA ILE A 107 13.03 12.31 -9.00
C ILE A 107 13.99 13.03 -8.05
N VAL A 108 13.66 13.05 -6.76
CA VAL A 108 14.50 13.64 -5.70
C VAL A 108 14.79 12.61 -4.63
N LEU A 109 16.07 12.33 -4.39
CA LEU A 109 16.56 11.46 -3.32
C LEU A 109 17.36 12.32 -2.35
N THR A 110 16.88 12.48 -1.12
CA THR A 110 17.52 13.35 -0.11
C THR A 110 17.86 12.54 1.13
N ALA A 111 19.07 12.69 1.66
CA ALA A 111 19.53 12.05 2.88
C ALA A 111 20.61 12.89 3.57
N GLY A 112 20.43 13.18 4.87
CA GLY A 112 21.47 13.80 5.71
C GLY A 112 22.03 15.13 5.16
N GLY A 113 21.21 15.96 4.51
CA GLY A 113 21.64 17.20 3.88
C GLY A 113 22.31 17.05 2.50
N SER A 114 22.37 15.83 1.96
CA SER A 114 22.78 15.54 0.58
C SER A 114 21.57 15.21 -0.29
N GLN A 115 21.67 15.48 -1.59
CA GLN A 115 20.59 15.27 -2.55
C GLN A 115 21.12 14.78 -3.90
N ILE A 116 20.35 13.89 -4.53
CA ILE A 116 20.40 13.59 -5.96
C ILE A 116 19.05 14.00 -6.56
N LYS A 117 19.10 14.82 -7.62
CA LYS A 117 17.92 15.28 -8.35
C LYS A 117 18.06 14.94 -9.82
N ILE A 118 17.03 14.33 -10.41
CA ILE A 118 16.99 13.92 -11.81
C ILE A 118 15.75 14.54 -12.44
N ASN A 119 15.93 15.34 -13.50
CA ASN A 119 14.84 15.98 -14.24
C ASN A 119 15.26 16.29 -15.69
N ALA A 120 14.43 17.05 -16.41
CA ALA A 120 14.68 17.40 -17.82
C ALA A 120 15.98 18.19 -18.06
N GLN A 121 16.52 18.84 -17.04
CA GLN A 121 17.76 19.62 -17.12
C GLN A 121 19.02 18.78 -16.85
N GLY A 122 18.86 17.51 -16.44
CA GLY A 122 19.96 16.57 -16.21
C GLY A 122 19.96 15.93 -14.82
N ILE A 123 21.15 15.56 -14.36
CA ILE A 123 21.39 14.92 -13.06
C ILE A 123 22.22 15.85 -12.18
N PHE A 124 21.67 16.22 -11.03
CA PHE A 124 22.28 17.16 -10.10
C PHE A 124 22.58 16.48 -8.77
N THR A 125 23.84 16.53 -8.35
CA THR A 125 24.27 16.10 -7.02
C THR A 125 24.60 17.32 -6.18
N THR A 126 24.05 17.39 -4.96
CA THR A 126 24.31 18.50 -4.03
C THR A 126 24.63 17.92 -2.65
N THR A 127 25.74 18.35 -2.06
CA THR A 127 26.11 17.95 -0.70
C THR A 127 26.91 19.07 -0.04
N GLY A 128 26.64 19.32 1.25
CA GLY A 128 27.50 20.17 2.08
C GLY A 128 28.75 19.45 2.59
N GLY A 129 28.85 18.14 2.39
CA GLY A 129 29.97 17.31 2.80
C GLY A 129 30.89 16.94 1.64
N LYS A 130 31.64 15.85 1.79
CA LYS A 130 32.50 15.31 0.75
C LYS A 130 31.69 14.57 -0.31
N PHE A 131 31.83 14.98 -1.56
CA PHE A 131 31.47 14.14 -2.71
C PHE A 131 32.71 13.33 -3.13
N GLU A 132 32.64 12.00 -3.05
CA GLU A 132 33.75 11.11 -3.42
C GLU A 132 33.29 10.10 -4.47
N SER A 133 33.96 10.08 -5.62
CA SER A 133 33.67 9.17 -6.73
C SER A 133 34.87 8.26 -7.00
N LYS A 134 34.76 6.99 -6.60
CA LYS A 134 35.81 5.97 -6.73
C LYS A 134 35.47 5.02 -7.87
N ALA A 135 36.33 4.94 -8.89
CA ALA A 135 36.21 4.00 -9.99
C ALA A 135 37.59 3.58 -10.51
N GLY A 136 37.67 2.43 -11.18
CA GLY A 136 38.87 2.02 -11.92
C GLY A 136 39.17 2.92 -13.14
N GLN A 137 38.13 3.55 -13.69
CA GLN A 137 38.23 4.58 -14.73
C GLN A 137 36.99 5.46 -14.67
N HIS A 138 37.16 6.77 -14.91
CA HIS A 138 36.06 7.68 -15.20
C HIS A 138 36.18 8.13 -16.66
N SER A 139 35.14 7.92 -17.46
CA SER A 139 35.07 8.39 -18.85
C SER A 139 34.00 9.48 -18.93
N PHE A 140 34.43 10.71 -19.16
CA PHE A 140 33.55 11.85 -19.36
C PHE A 140 33.61 12.22 -20.85
N VAL A 141 32.66 11.72 -21.61
CA VAL A 141 32.48 12.11 -23.01
C VAL A 141 31.60 13.36 -23.05
N GLY A 142 32.09 14.42 -23.70
CA GLY A 142 31.28 15.61 -23.95
C GLY A 142 30.14 15.31 -24.91
N GLU A 143 29.20 16.25 -25.07
CA GLU A 143 28.12 16.15 -26.06
C GLU A 143 28.70 15.80 -27.45
N GLN A 144 28.29 14.65 -27.99
CA GLN A 144 28.30 14.45 -29.44
C GLN A 144 27.05 15.15 -29.96
N LEU A 145 27.25 16.32 -30.59
CA LEU A 145 26.23 17.03 -31.36
C LEU A 145 25.66 16.13 -32.47
#